data_AF-A0A2J4QFB0-F1
#
_entry.id   AF-A0A2J4QFB0-F1
#
_cell.length_a   1.000
_cell.length_b   1.000
_cell.length_c   1.000
_cell.angle_alpha   90.00
_cell.angle_beta   90.00
_cell.angle_gamma   90.00
#
_symmetry.space_group_name_H-M   'P 1'
#
loop_
_entity.id
_entity.type
_entity.pdbx_description
1 polymer ?
#
loop_
_entity_poly.entity_id
_entity_poly.type
_entity_poly.pdbx_seq_one_letter_code
_entity_poly.pdbx_strand_id
1 'polypeptide(L)'
;VEEFEFAIRTVCEPIFEKPLAEISFGHVLLNLFNTARRFNMEVQPQLVLLQKTLLYVEGVGRQLYPQLDLWKTAKPFLESWIKDQVGIPALVRAFKEKAPFWIERMPEIPELVYQSLQQSKQLQNSVDTIVRDIQVRHVRQGQSRYLFGIGAVLLLSGTLLFIHRPEWGMMPGWLMAAGVVTWLIGWRKTN
;
A
#
# COMPACT_ATOMS: atom_id res chain seq x y z
N VAL A 1 5.45 17.51 -3.08
CA VAL A 1 5.95 17.39 -4.47
C VAL A 1 5.96 18.75 -5.17
N GLU A 2 4.86 19.51 -5.10
CA GLU A 2 4.78 20.87 -5.66
C GLU A 2 5.85 21.85 -5.15
N GLU A 3 6.18 21.80 -3.85
CA GLU A 3 7.22 22.68 -3.27
C GLU A 3 8.64 22.36 -3.78
N PHE A 4 8.91 21.10 -4.10
CA PHE A 4 10.18 20.65 -4.68
C PHE A 4 10.27 21.05 -6.16
N GLU A 5 9.19 20.86 -6.92
CA GLU A 5 9.10 21.32 -8.31
C GLU A 5 9.30 22.83 -8.39
N PHE A 6 8.65 23.59 -7.51
CA PHE A 6 8.81 25.04 -7.42
C PHE A 6 10.25 25.44 -7.09
N ALA A 7 10.91 24.74 -6.17
CA ALA A 7 12.29 25.01 -5.83
C ALA A 7 13.29 24.66 -6.95
N ILE A 8 13.06 23.57 -7.69
CA ILE A 8 13.82 23.26 -8.91
C ILE A 8 13.60 24.35 -9.95
N ARG A 9 12.35 24.73 -10.21
CA ARG A 9 12.00 25.77 -11.19
C ARG A 9 12.63 27.12 -10.85
N THR A 10 12.59 27.51 -9.57
CA THR A 10 13.23 28.73 -9.06
C THR A 10 14.75 28.74 -9.27
N VAL A 11 15.41 27.57 -9.17
CA VAL A 11 16.84 27.45 -9.42
C VAL A 11 17.15 27.40 -10.92
N CYS A 12 16.29 26.76 -11.73
CA CYS A 12 16.53 26.49 -13.14
C CYS A 12 16.09 27.62 -14.10
N GLU A 13 15.01 28.35 -13.82
CA GLU A 13 14.48 29.43 -14.67
C GLU A 13 15.47 30.58 -14.93
N PRO A 14 16.19 31.12 -13.93
CA PRO A 14 17.11 32.25 -14.13
C PRO A 14 18.33 31.91 -15.02
N ILE A 15 18.59 30.60 -15.18
CA ILE A 15 19.71 30.04 -15.91
C ILE A 15 19.30 29.72 -17.35
N PHE A 16 18.01 29.43 -17.57
CA PHE A 16 17.49 28.97 -18.86
C PHE A 16 17.56 30.04 -19.97
N GLU A 17 17.51 31.33 -19.62
CA GLU A 17 17.47 32.44 -20.58
C GLU A 17 18.85 33.07 -20.87
N LYS A 18 19.93 32.58 -20.22
CA LYS A 18 21.29 33.12 -20.42
C LYS A 18 22.13 32.21 -21.33
N PRO A 19 23.06 32.76 -22.13
CA PRO A 19 24.04 31.94 -22.84
C PRO A 19 24.82 31.10 -21.83
N LEU A 20 24.95 29.79 -22.06
CA LEU A 20 25.62 28.86 -21.14
C LEU A 20 27.10 29.19 -20.87
N ALA A 21 27.74 30.00 -21.73
CA ALA A 21 29.08 30.55 -21.51
C ALA A 21 29.17 31.53 -20.32
N GLU A 22 28.04 32.15 -19.93
CA GLU A 22 27.96 33.10 -18.81
C GLU A 22 27.57 32.44 -17.48
N ILE A 23 27.34 31.12 -17.51
CA ILE A 23 26.80 30.36 -16.38
C ILE A 23 27.85 29.37 -15.88
N SER A 24 28.13 29.40 -14.58
CA SER A 24 28.92 28.35 -13.94
C SER A 24 28.08 27.11 -13.73
N PHE A 25 28.21 26.11 -14.61
CA PHE A 25 27.51 24.82 -14.50
C PHE A 25 27.73 24.15 -13.14
N GLY A 26 28.93 24.29 -12.54
CA GLY A 26 29.22 23.83 -11.19
C GLY A 26 28.37 24.51 -10.10
N HIS A 27 28.10 25.82 -10.22
CA HIS A 27 27.21 26.54 -9.29
C HIS A 27 25.74 26.11 -9.44
N VAL A 28 25.31 25.78 -10.66
CA VAL A 28 23.95 25.27 -10.91
C VAL A 28 23.74 23.92 -10.24
N LEU A 29 24.67 22.99 -10.46
CA LEU A 29 24.66 21.67 -9.81
C LEU A 29 24.71 21.79 -8.28
N LEU A 30 25.54 22.68 -7.76
CA LEU A 30 25.60 23.03 -6.34
C LEU A 30 24.24 23.45 -5.79
N ASN A 31 23.54 24.35 -6.48
CA ASN A 31 22.22 24.82 -6.07
C ASN A 31 21.17 23.70 -6.13
N LEU A 32 21.22 22.84 -7.14
CA LEU A 32 20.32 21.69 -7.29
C LEU A 32 20.50 20.67 -6.15
N PHE A 33 21.75 20.35 -5.80
CA PHE A 33 22.06 19.48 -4.67
C PHE A 33 21.74 20.12 -3.31
N ASN A 34 21.97 21.43 -3.14
CA ASN A 34 21.59 22.17 -1.94
C ASN A 34 20.07 22.17 -1.73
N THR A 35 19.31 22.39 -2.81
CA THR A 35 17.85 22.29 -2.79
C THR A 35 17.41 20.88 -2.43
N ALA A 36 17.99 19.83 -3.04
CA ALA A 36 17.70 18.44 -2.67
C ALA A 36 17.96 18.14 -1.19
N ARG A 37 19.09 18.63 -0.63
CA ARG A 37 19.38 18.52 0.81
C ARG A 37 18.34 19.24 1.68
N ARG A 38 17.89 20.44 1.26
CA ARG A 38 16.89 21.23 1.99
C ARG A 38 15.52 20.52 2.08
N PHE A 39 15.22 19.64 1.14
CA PHE A 39 14.04 18.77 1.17
C PHE A 39 14.30 17.39 1.81
N ASN A 40 15.35 17.26 2.62
CA ASN A 40 15.70 16.04 3.35
C ASN A 40 15.93 14.80 2.44
N MET A 41 16.28 15.01 1.17
CA MET A 41 16.75 13.92 0.31
C MET A 41 18.16 13.51 0.75
N GLU A 42 18.39 12.21 0.96
CA GLU A 42 19.75 11.70 1.22
C GLU A 42 20.64 11.93 -0.01
N VAL A 43 21.47 12.98 0.04
CA VAL A 43 22.47 13.21 -0.99
C VAL A 43 23.66 12.29 -0.73
N GLN A 44 23.78 11.25 -1.56
CA GLN A 44 24.84 10.26 -1.43
C GLN A 44 26.24 10.92 -1.53
N PRO A 45 27.23 10.49 -0.74
CA PRO A 45 28.59 11.06 -0.74
C PRO A 45 29.27 11.08 -2.13
N GLN A 46 28.90 10.12 -2.99
CA GLN A 46 29.40 10.00 -4.37
C GLN A 46 29.01 11.20 -5.25
N LEU A 47 27.86 11.82 -4.98
CA LEU A 47 27.36 13.00 -5.71
C LEU A 47 28.16 14.26 -5.34
N VAL A 48 28.67 14.33 -4.11
CA VAL A 48 29.58 15.41 -3.66
C VAL A 48 30.96 15.30 -4.32
N LEU A 49 31.45 14.08 -4.57
CA LEU A 49 32.73 13.87 -5.25
C LEU A 49 32.63 14.26 -6.74
N LEU A 50 31.55 13.86 -7.42
CA LEU A 50 31.26 14.29 -8.79
C LEU A 50 31.23 15.82 -8.90
N GLN A 51 30.60 16.49 -7.93
CA GLN A 51 30.55 17.94 -7.85
C GLN A 51 31.96 18.55 -7.72
N LYS A 52 32.84 17.99 -6.88
CA LYS A 52 34.24 18.44 -6.77
C LYS A 52 35.01 18.25 -8.08
N THR A 53 34.82 17.12 -8.75
CA THR A 53 35.44 16.85 -10.06
C THR A 53 34.96 17.84 -11.12
N LEU A 54 33.65 18.11 -11.19
CA LEU A 54 33.09 19.07 -12.15
C LEU A 54 33.56 20.50 -11.89
N LEU A 55 33.64 20.92 -10.61
CA LEU A 55 34.17 22.22 -10.24
C LEU A 55 35.66 22.37 -10.59
N TYR A 56 36.45 21.30 -10.40
CA TYR A 56 37.86 21.27 -10.77
C TYR A 56 38.05 21.35 -12.29
N VAL A 57 37.29 20.56 -13.06
CA VAL A 57 37.30 20.61 -14.53
C VAL A 57 36.87 21.99 -15.04
N GLU A 58 35.90 22.64 -14.39
CA GLU A 58 35.50 24.02 -14.70
C GLU A 58 36.60 25.04 -14.39
N GLY A 59 37.29 24.89 -13.25
CA GLY A 59 38.41 25.74 -12.89
C GLY A 59 39.57 25.63 -13.89
N VAL A 60 39.95 24.41 -14.26
CA VAL A 60 41.00 24.17 -15.27
C VAL A 60 40.54 24.64 -16.66
N GLY A 61 39.29 24.38 -17.02
CA GLY A 61 38.69 24.81 -18.29
C GLY A 61 38.69 26.32 -18.46
N ARG A 62 38.30 27.10 -17.42
CA ARG A 62 38.36 28.57 -17.45
C ARG A 62 39.78 29.12 -17.51
N GLN A 63 40.76 28.45 -16.90
CA GLN A 63 42.17 28.88 -16.95
C GLN A 63 42.79 28.68 -18.34
N LEU A 64 42.46 27.57 -19.02
CA LEU A 64 42.98 27.29 -20.36
C LEU A 64 42.19 27.96 -21.49
N TYR A 65 40.86 27.94 -21.41
CA TYR A 65 39.96 28.46 -22.44
C TYR A 65 38.80 29.22 -21.79
N PRO A 66 38.97 30.52 -21.50
CA PRO A 66 37.98 31.32 -20.78
C PRO A 66 36.60 31.41 -21.46
N GLN A 67 36.54 31.19 -22.77
CA GLN A 67 35.32 31.25 -23.59
C GLN A 67 34.72 29.86 -23.89
N LEU A 68 35.27 28.79 -23.31
CA LEU A 68 34.82 27.42 -23.54
C LEU A 68 33.49 27.16 -22.82
N ASP A 69 32.45 26.88 -23.59
CA ASP A 69 31.20 26.34 -23.08
C ASP A 69 31.34 24.82 -22.84
N LEU A 70 31.50 24.44 -21.57
CA LEU A 70 31.65 23.05 -21.14
C LEU A 70 30.42 22.20 -21.47
N TRP A 71 29.22 22.77 -21.42
CA TRP A 71 27.99 22.04 -21.73
C TRP A 71 27.91 21.72 -23.22
N LYS A 72 28.18 22.71 -24.08
CA LYS A 72 28.21 22.51 -25.54
C LYS A 72 29.22 21.42 -25.93
N THR A 73 30.34 21.36 -25.23
CA THR A 73 31.41 20.38 -25.48
C THR A 73 31.06 19.00 -24.91
N ALA A 74 30.44 18.92 -23.73
CA ALA A 74 30.12 17.67 -23.04
C ALA A 74 28.83 17.01 -23.54
N LYS A 75 27.88 17.77 -24.10
CA LYS A 75 26.59 17.29 -24.60
C LYS A 75 26.69 16.03 -25.48
N PRO A 76 27.50 15.97 -26.56
CA PRO A 76 27.56 14.78 -27.42
C PRO A 76 28.03 13.52 -26.67
N PHE A 77 28.95 13.68 -25.71
CA PHE A 77 29.43 12.57 -24.89
C PHE A 77 28.33 12.06 -23.95
N LEU A 78 27.63 12.97 -23.27
CA LEU A 78 26.52 12.61 -22.40
C LEU A 78 25.39 11.91 -23.16
N GLU A 79 25.03 12.42 -24.34
CA GLU A 79 23.98 11.85 -25.19
C GLU A 79 24.34 10.43 -25.66
N SER A 80 25.60 10.22 -26.09
CA SER A 80 26.09 8.88 -26.44
C SER A 80 26.06 7.92 -25.25
N TRP A 81 26.51 8.37 -24.08
CA TRP A 81 26.54 7.54 -22.87
C TRP A 81 25.13 7.17 -22.39
N ILE A 82 24.19 8.12 -22.36
CA ILE A 82 22.79 7.84 -22.00
C ILE A 82 22.19 6.83 -22.98
N LYS A 83 22.44 7.00 -24.28
CA LYS A 83 21.97 6.07 -25.32
C LYS A 83 22.53 4.66 -25.11
N ASP A 84 23.79 4.55 -24.71
CA ASP A 84 24.44 3.26 -24.47
C ASP A 84 23.96 2.58 -23.19
N GLN A 85 23.57 3.35 -22.17
CA GLN A 85 23.22 2.83 -20.86
C GLN A 85 21.71 2.64 -20.62
N VAL A 86 20.88 3.47 -21.25
CA VAL A 86 19.42 3.46 -21.13
C VAL A 86 18.75 2.98 -22.43
N GLY A 87 19.51 2.82 -23.53
CA GLY A 87 18.95 2.44 -24.81
C GLY A 87 18.49 0.99 -24.92
N ILE A 88 17.69 0.74 -25.97
CA ILE A 88 17.29 -0.61 -26.43
C ILE A 88 18.50 -1.58 -26.50
N PRO A 89 19.69 -1.18 -26.99
CA PRO A 89 20.84 -2.09 -27.03
C PRO A 89 21.30 -2.55 -25.63
N ALA A 90 21.22 -1.67 -24.63
CA ALA A 90 21.55 -1.98 -23.24
C ALA A 90 20.59 -3.02 -22.67
N LEU A 91 19.28 -2.85 -22.94
CA LEU A 91 18.24 -3.80 -22.56
C LEU A 91 18.45 -5.17 -23.23
N VAL A 92 18.74 -5.19 -24.54
CA VAL A 92 19.02 -6.43 -25.28
C VAL A 92 20.28 -7.11 -24.74
N ARG A 93 21.33 -6.36 -24.44
CA ARG A 93 22.56 -6.89 -23.85
C ARG A 93 22.33 -7.45 -22.45
N ALA A 94 21.61 -6.72 -21.59
CA ALA A 94 21.25 -7.17 -20.25
C ALA A 94 20.38 -8.43 -20.29
N PHE A 95 19.45 -8.51 -21.26
CA PHE A 95 18.65 -9.70 -21.48
C PHE A 95 19.50 -10.88 -21.97
N LYS A 96 20.44 -10.64 -22.90
CA LYS A 96 21.35 -11.66 -23.42
C LYS A 96 22.34 -12.18 -22.35
N GLU A 97 22.87 -11.31 -21.51
CA GLU A 97 23.74 -11.69 -20.38
C GLU A 97 23.00 -12.54 -19.35
N LYS A 98 21.72 -12.25 -19.11
CA LYS A 98 20.90 -13.03 -18.17
C LYS A 98 20.24 -14.26 -18.80
N ALA A 99 20.01 -14.28 -20.11
CA ALA A 99 19.34 -15.37 -20.84
C ALA A 99 19.79 -16.79 -20.45
N PRO A 100 21.09 -17.12 -20.35
CA PRO A 100 21.50 -18.48 -19.94
C PRO A 100 20.98 -18.87 -18.54
N PHE A 101 20.99 -17.93 -17.59
CA PHE A 101 20.44 -18.16 -16.24
C PHE A 101 18.92 -18.38 -16.26
N TRP A 102 18.19 -17.67 -17.13
CA TRP A 102 16.74 -17.85 -17.28
C TRP A 102 16.40 -19.20 -17.92
N ILE A 103 17.21 -19.68 -18.87
CA ILE A 103 17.03 -20.98 -19.52
C ILE A 103 17.22 -22.12 -18.52
N GLU A 104 18.22 -22.03 -17.64
CA GLU A 104 18.44 -23.03 -16.59
C GLU A 104 17.29 -23.12 -15.58
N ARG A 105 16.62 -21.99 -15.29
CA ARG A 105 15.49 -21.91 -14.34
C ARG A 105 14.10 -22.05 -14.97
N MET A 106 14.01 -22.03 -16.30
CA MET A 106 12.74 -22.19 -17.02
C MET A 106 11.97 -23.47 -16.65
N PRO A 107 12.61 -24.62 -16.37
CA PRO A 107 11.89 -25.85 -16.00
C PRO A 107 11.13 -25.75 -14.66
N GLU A 108 11.51 -24.85 -13.76
CA GLU A 108 10.89 -24.70 -12.44
C GLU A 108 9.65 -23.79 -12.45
N ILE A 109 9.53 -22.92 -13.46
CA ILE A 109 8.40 -21.99 -13.63
C ILE A 109 7.03 -22.69 -13.70
N PRO A 110 6.81 -23.73 -14.54
CA PRO A 110 5.49 -24.35 -14.65
C PRO A 110 5.02 -24.96 -13.33
N GLU A 111 5.93 -25.55 -12.55
CA GLU A 111 5.62 -26.12 -11.24
C GLU A 111 5.21 -25.02 -10.25
N LEU A 112 5.93 -23.90 -10.20
CA LEU A 112 5.60 -22.75 -9.34
C LEU A 112 4.26 -22.11 -9.72
N VAL A 113 3.98 -21.97 -11.01
CA VAL A 113 2.70 -21.44 -11.51
C VAL A 113 1.56 -22.41 -11.19
N TYR A 114 1.75 -23.71 -11.39
CA TYR A 114 0.75 -24.73 -11.09
C TYR A 114 0.43 -24.77 -9.59
N GLN A 115 1.46 -24.75 -8.73
CA GLN A 115 1.30 -24.70 -7.27
C GLN A 115 0.58 -23.42 -6.82
N SER A 116 0.91 -22.26 -7.39
CA SER A 116 0.25 -20.99 -7.08
C SER A 116 -1.23 -20.98 -7.49
N LEU A 117 -1.56 -21.52 -8.67
CA LEU A 117 -2.95 -21.67 -9.12
C LEU A 117 -3.73 -22.65 -8.24
N GLN A 118 -3.09 -23.74 -7.81
CA GLN A 118 -3.72 -24.72 -6.92
C GLN A 118 -3.93 -24.18 -5.50
N GLN A 119 -2.99 -23.40 -4.98
CA GLN A 119 -3.10 -22.70 -3.70
C GLN A 119 -4.22 -21.65 -3.73
N SER A 120 -4.37 -20.91 -4.83
CA SER A 120 -5.48 -19.97 -5.03
C SER A 120 -6.84 -20.67 -4.94
N LYS A 121 -6.96 -21.86 -5.55
CA LYS A 121 -8.18 -22.67 -5.49
C LYS A 121 -8.48 -23.20 -4.08
N GLN A 122 -7.45 -23.57 -3.32
CA GLN A 122 -7.61 -23.99 -1.92
C GLN A 122 -8.01 -22.84 -1.00
N LEU A 123 -7.44 -21.64 -1.19
CA LEU A 123 -7.81 -20.44 -0.45
C LEU A 123 -9.28 -20.06 -0.70
N GLN A 124 -9.74 -20.16 -1.93
CA GLN A 124 -11.12 -19.87 -2.30
C GLN A 124 -12.12 -20.81 -1.61
N ASN A 125 -11.81 -22.11 -1.53
CA ASN A 125 -12.61 -23.08 -0.79
C ASN A 125 -12.66 -22.79 0.71
N SER A 126 -11.53 -22.43 1.32
CA SER A 126 -11.47 -22.06 2.75
C SER A 126 -12.30 -20.81 3.03
N VAL A 127 -12.26 -19.80 2.16
CA VAL A 127 -13.08 -18.58 2.29
C VAL A 127 -14.57 -18.90 2.19
N ASP A 128 -15.00 -19.75 1.24
CA ASP A 128 -16.40 -20.14 1.10
C ASP A 128 -16.94 -20.89 2.34
N THR A 129 -16.12 -21.74 2.97
CA THR A 129 -16.51 -22.42 4.21
C THR A 129 -16.68 -21.44 5.38
N ILE A 130 -15.78 -20.45 5.50
CA ILE A 130 -15.85 -19.42 6.55
C ILE A 130 -17.07 -18.51 6.35
N VAL A 131 -17.34 -18.10 5.10
CA VAL A 131 -18.51 -17.26 4.77
C VAL A 131 -19.82 -18.02 5.09
N ARG A 132 -19.89 -19.31 4.77
CA ARG A 132 -21.06 -20.14 5.06
C ARG A 132 -21.28 -20.32 6.58
N ASP A 133 -20.21 -20.51 7.35
CA ASP A 133 -20.29 -20.58 8.83
C ASP A 133 -20.74 -19.27 9.47
N ILE A 134 -20.29 -18.13 8.93
CA ILE A 134 -20.73 -16.80 9.38
C ILE A 134 -22.23 -16.60 9.10
N GLN A 135 -22.71 -16.98 7.90
CA GLN A 135 -24.13 -16.88 7.57
C GLN A 135 -25.02 -17.77 8.44
N VAL A 136 -24.63 -19.01 8.71
CA VAL A 136 -25.42 -19.94 9.57
C VAL A 136 -25.51 -19.42 11.00
N ARG A 137 -24.43 -18.83 11.54
CA ARG A 137 -24.45 -18.22 12.88
C ARG A 137 -25.36 -16.99 12.96
N HIS A 138 -25.40 -16.14 11.93
CA HIS A 138 -26.28 -14.97 11.93
C HIS A 138 -27.78 -15.34 11.96
N VAL A 139 -28.20 -16.38 11.24
CA VAL A 139 -29.60 -16.83 11.26
C VAL A 139 -29.98 -17.50 12.58
N ARG A 140 -29.07 -18.26 13.21
CA ARG A 140 -29.33 -18.92 14.51
C ARG A 140 -29.31 -17.96 15.70
N GLN A 141 -28.43 -16.95 15.70
CA GLN A 141 -28.35 -15.98 16.82
C GLN A 141 -29.57 -15.06 16.92
N GLY A 142 -30.20 -14.71 15.79
CA GLY A 142 -31.44 -13.93 15.79
C GLY A 142 -32.59 -14.66 16.49
N GLN A 143 -32.80 -15.94 16.15
CA GLN A 143 -33.94 -16.71 16.67
C GLN A 143 -33.90 -16.95 18.19
N SER A 144 -32.73 -17.11 18.79
CA SER A 144 -32.60 -17.31 20.25
C SER A 144 -33.00 -16.04 21.02
N ARG A 145 -32.61 -14.85 20.54
CA ARG A 145 -32.94 -13.57 21.20
C ARG A 145 -34.43 -13.24 21.18
N TYR A 146 -35.17 -13.58 20.10
CA TYR A 146 -36.62 -13.35 20.05
C TYR A 146 -37.39 -14.23 21.05
N LEU A 147 -36.93 -15.46 21.30
CA LEU A 147 -37.56 -16.36 22.28
C LEU A 147 -37.39 -15.87 23.72
N PHE A 148 -36.24 -15.29 24.07
CA PHE A 148 -36.05 -14.65 25.38
C PHE A 148 -36.94 -13.41 25.58
N GLY A 149 -37.11 -12.59 24.54
CA GLY A 149 -38.00 -11.42 24.60
C GLY A 149 -39.46 -11.79 24.85
N ILE A 150 -39.97 -12.81 24.14
CA ILE A 150 -41.34 -13.30 24.30
C ILE A 150 -41.56 -13.89 25.70
N GLY A 151 -40.60 -14.66 26.23
CA GLY A 151 -40.67 -15.22 27.58
C GLY A 151 -40.71 -14.15 28.68
N ALA A 152 -39.90 -13.09 28.56
CA ALA A 152 -39.89 -11.98 29.52
C ALA A 152 -41.21 -11.20 29.53
N VAL A 153 -41.80 -10.95 28.36
CA VAL A 153 -43.09 -10.26 28.23
C VAL A 153 -44.23 -11.09 28.84
N LEU A 154 -44.24 -12.41 28.61
CA LEU A 154 -45.22 -13.32 29.20
C LEU A 154 -45.11 -13.41 30.73
N LEU A 155 -43.90 -13.44 31.27
CA LEU A 155 -43.67 -13.47 32.73
C LEU A 155 -44.12 -12.16 33.40
N LEU A 156 -43.82 -11.01 32.79
CA LEU A 156 -44.26 -9.70 33.28
C LEU A 156 -45.79 -9.54 33.18
N SER A 157 -46.40 -10.02 32.09
CA SER A 157 -47.86 -10.01 31.93
C SER A 157 -48.56 -10.90 32.97
N GLY A 158 -47.98 -12.08 33.27
CA GLY A 158 -48.49 -12.98 34.30
C GLY A 158 -48.42 -12.41 35.71
N THR A 159 -47.33 -11.72 36.07
CA THR A 159 -47.20 -11.07 37.38
C THR A 159 -48.15 -9.88 37.55
N LEU A 160 -48.37 -9.10 36.49
CA LEU A 160 -49.32 -7.97 36.51
C LEU A 160 -50.78 -8.42 36.69
N LEU A 161 -51.17 -9.51 36.04
CA LEU A 161 -52.52 -10.08 36.18
C LEU A 161 -52.77 -10.63 37.59
N PHE A 162 -51.76 -11.25 38.21
CA PHE A 162 -51.85 -11.76 39.58
C PHE A 162 -52.07 -10.64 40.61
N ILE A 163 -51.47 -9.48 40.39
CA ILE A 163 -51.60 -8.31 41.26
C ILE A 163 -52.98 -7.63 41.14
N HIS A 164 -53.63 -7.69 39.98
CA HIS A 164 -54.83 -6.88 39.73
C HIS A 164 -56.16 -7.62 39.97
N ARG A 165 -56.20 -8.96 39.99
CA ARG A 165 -57.44 -9.75 40.17
C ARG A 165 -57.21 -11.06 40.95
N PRO A 166 -57.22 -11.04 42.30
CA PRO A 166 -56.86 -12.20 43.13
C PRO A 166 -58.00 -13.22 43.37
N GLU A 167 -59.17 -13.06 42.74
CA GLU A 167 -60.39 -13.77 43.16
C GLU A 167 -60.73 -15.02 42.33
N TRP A 168 -59.87 -15.42 41.37
CA TRP A 168 -60.07 -16.60 40.52
C TRP A 168 -59.03 -17.70 40.78
N GLY A 169 -59.06 -18.31 41.96
CA GLY A 169 -58.55 -19.66 42.27
C GLY A 169 -57.26 -20.15 41.57
N MET A 170 -57.21 -21.44 41.25
CA MET A 170 -56.02 -22.23 40.88
C MET A 170 -55.59 -22.11 39.40
N MET A 171 -55.94 -21.01 38.72
CA MET A 171 -55.60 -20.73 37.32
C MET A 171 -54.25 -20.01 37.10
N PRO A 172 -53.77 -19.10 37.99
CA PRO A 172 -52.51 -18.38 37.80
C PRO A 172 -51.26 -19.26 37.93
N GLY A 173 -51.34 -20.32 38.74
CA GLY A 173 -50.22 -21.25 38.97
C GLY A 173 -49.80 -22.00 37.72
N TRP A 174 -50.75 -22.36 36.84
CA TRP A 174 -50.47 -23.07 35.60
C TRP A 174 -49.81 -22.16 34.55
N LEU A 175 -50.16 -20.87 34.54
CA LEU A 175 -49.52 -19.86 33.67
C LEU A 175 -48.08 -19.57 34.09
N MET A 176 -47.80 -19.49 35.39
CA MET A 176 -46.44 -19.36 35.91
C MET A 176 -45.59 -20.61 35.59
N ALA A 177 -46.15 -21.81 35.75
CA ALA A 177 -45.48 -23.05 35.37
C ALA A 177 -45.21 -23.12 33.85
N ALA A 178 -46.16 -22.71 33.01
CA ALA A 178 -45.96 -22.63 31.56
C ALA A 178 -44.88 -21.60 31.16
N GLY A 179 -44.79 -20.47 31.87
CA GLY A 179 -43.71 -19.48 31.70
C GLY A 179 -42.32 -20.04 32.04
N VAL A 180 -42.20 -20.79 33.13
CA VAL A 180 -40.93 -21.44 33.53
C VAL A 180 -40.52 -22.54 32.54
N VAL A 181 -41.48 -23.33 32.04
CA VAL A 181 -41.22 -24.39 31.05
C VAL A 181 -40.76 -23.81 29.71
N THR A 182 -41.40 -22.73 29.24
CA THR A 182 -40.98 -22.05 28.00
C THR A 182 -39.60 -21.40 28.14
N TRP A 183 -39.27 -20.85 29.31
CA TRP A 183 -37.94 -20.31 29.60
C TRP A 183 -36.86 -21.41 29.64
N LEU A 184 -37.13 -22.55 30.27
CA LEU A 184 -36.23 -23.71 30.30
C LEU A 184 -35.98 -24.33 28.92
N ILE A 185 -37.01 -24.40 28.08
CA ILE A 185 -36.89 -24.88 26.69
C ILE A 185 -36.03 -23.89 25.87
N GLY A 186 -36.18 -22.58 26.09
CA GLY A 186 -35.34 -21.54 25.47
C GLY A 186 -33.86 -21.64 25.88
N TRP A 187 -33.60 -21.92 27.17
CA TRP A 187 -32.24 -22.11 27.69
C TRP A 187 -31.54 -23.32 27.06
N ARG A 188 -32.25 -24.45 26.95
CA ARG A 188 -31.70 -25.71 26.39
C ARG A 188 -31.46 -25.67 24.88
N LYS A 189 -32.10 -24.76 24.15
CA LYS A 189 -31.89 -24.58 22.70
C LYS A 189 -30.74 -23.61 22.38
N THR A 190 -30.26 -22.88 23.39
CA THR A 190 -29.22 -21.83 23.25
C THR A 190 -27.82 -22.31 23.66
N ASN A 191 -27.74 -23.26 24.61
CA ASN A 191 -26.51 -24.05 24.90
C ASN A 191 -26.40 -25.25 23.97
#